data_AF-A0ABD0NC18-F1
#
_entry.id   AF-A0ABD0NC18-F1
#
_cell.length_a   1.000
_cell.length_b   1.000
_cell.length_c   1.000
_cell.angle_alpha   90.00
_cell.angle_beta   90.00
_cell.angle_gamma   90.00
#
_symmetry.space_group_name_H-M   'P 1'
#
loop_
_entity.id
_entity.type
_entity.pdbx_description
1 polymer ?
#
loop_
_entity_poly.entity_id
_entity_poly.type
_entity_poly.pdbx_seq_one_letter_code
_entity_poly.pdbx_strand_id
1 'polypeptide(L)'
;IGVISIERAYPLTLGSNIGTTTTAILAALASPGETLANSLQISLCHFFFNISGILLWYPIPFMRIPIRLAKALGNRTAKYRWFAGLYLILCFVLLPLIILGLSIAGWQVLVGVGVPVVVFAILVVIISIVQKRWPRFLPRFLRSWDFLPKPLHSLKPWDKVVISSMAFCRTRCCCCCKCCKEKEKDEEKDDMKAKEKSLEMHDNPALSMEDEAK
;
A
#
# COMPACT_ATOMS: atom_id res chain seq x y z
N ILE A 1 15.42 -11.20 -9.06
CA ILE A 1 14.24 -10.31 -9.25
C ILE A 1 14.50 -9.04 -8.45
N GLY A 2 15.03 -8.02 -9.09
CA GLY A 2 15.55 -6.81 -8.42
C GLY A 2 16.12 -5.85 -9.45
N VAL A 3 15.32 -5.44 -10.43
CA VAL A 3 15.82 -4.73 -11.62
C VAL A 3 15.14 -3.37 -11.84
N ILE A 4 14.13 -3.01 -11.04
CA ILE A 4 13.40 -1.75 -11.22
C ILE A 4 13.23 -1.07 -9.86
N SER A 5 13.86 0.09 -9.68
CA SER A 5 13.62 0.95 -8.53
C SER A 5 12.18 1.48 -8.55
N ILE A 6 11.61 1.82 -7.39
CA ILE A 6 10.23 2.35 -7.34
C ILE A 6 10.09 3.62 -8.20
N GLU A 7 11.15 4.41 -8.33
CA GLU A 7 11.24 5.59 -9.19
C GLU A 7 11.08 5.25 -10.67
N ARG A 8 11.61 4.10 -11.11
CA ARG A 8 11.46 3.60 -12.49
C ARG A 8 10.15 2.85 -12.69
N ALA A 9 9.64 2.17 -11.66
CA ALA A 9 8.36 1.48 -11.71
C ALA A 9 7.18 2.46 -11.81
N TYR A 10 7.29 3.63 -11.17
CA TYR A 10 6.22 4.63 -11.15
C TYR A 10 5.77 5.09 -12.56
N PRO A 11 6.64 5.61 -13.45
CA PRO A 11 6.24 5.99 -14.80
C PRO A 11 5.74 4.80 -15.63
N LEU A 12 6.26 3.59 -15.41
CA LEU A 12 5.75 2.37 -16.06
C LEU A 12 4.30 2.07 -15.66
N THR A 13 3.98 2.21 -14.37
CA THR A 13 2.60 2.04 -13.87
C THR A 13 1.68 3.15 -14.39
N LEU A 14 2.14 4.40 -14.47
CA LEU A 14 1.35 5.49 -15.06
C LEU A 14 1.07 5.24 -16.54
N GLY A 15 2.08 4.79 -17.30
CA GLY A 15 1.92 4.40 -18.70
C GLY A 15 0.94 3.23 -18.87
N SER A 16 0.99 2.24 -17.98
CA SER A 16 0.03 1.13 -17.97
C SER A 16 -1.42 1.60 -17.75
N ASN A 17 -1.65 2.57 -16.84
CA ASN A 17 -2.98 3.15 -16.64
C ASN A 17 -3.46 3.93 -17.87
N ILE A 18 -2.57 4.62 -18.60
CA ILE A 18 -2.96 5.24 -19.88
C ILE A 18 -3.35 4.14 -20.86
N GLY A 19 -2.54 3.08 -20.97
CA GLY A 19 -2.80 1.94 -21.84
C GLY A 19 -4.17 1.30 -21.61
N THR A 20 -4.57 1.04 -20.35
CA THR A 20 -5.89 0.46 -20.05
C THR A 20 -7.03 1.38 -20.45
N THR A 21 -6.90 2.70 -20.24
CA THR A 21 -7.91 3.68 -20.68
C THR A 21 -7.98 3.81 -22.20
N THR A 22 -6.85 3.74 -22.91
CA THR A 22 -6.82 3.70 -24.39
C THR A 22 -7.50 2.44 -24.92
N THR A 23 -7.21 1.28 -24.33
CA THR A 23 -7.89 0.03 -24.68
C THR A 23 -9.39 0.11 -24.40
N ALA A 24 -9.81 0.78 -23.33
CA ALA A 24 -11.23 1.01 -23.05
C ALA A 24 -11.91 1.88 -24.12
N ILE A 25 -11.21 2.89 -24.67
CA ILE A 25 -11.71 3.68 -25.80
C ILE A 25 -11.84 2.82 -27.06
N LEU A 26 -10.84 2.00 -27.37
CA LEU A 26 -10.91 1.07 -28.52
C LEU A 26 -12.06 0.06 -28.38
N ALA A 27 -12.27 -0.48 -27.18
CA ALA A 27 -13.38 -1.37 -26.88
C ALA A 27 -14.74 -0.66 -26.99
N ALA A 28 -14.82 0.59 -26.54
CA ALA A 28 -16.02 1.41 -26.68
C ALA A 28 -16.34 1.68 -28.16
N LEU A 29 -15.34 1.97 -29.00
CA LEU A 29 -15.50 2.17 -30.44
C LEU A 29 -15.98 0.91 -31.18
N ALA A 30 -15.66 -0.27 -30.64
CA ALA A 30 -16.14 -1.55 -31.14
C ALA A 30 -17.55 -1.93 -30.63
N SER A 31 -18.16 -1.12 -29.76
CA SER A 31 -19.50 -1.40 -29.21
C SER A 31 -20.61 -1.12 -30.24
N PRO A 32 -21.75 -1.84 -30.18
CA PRO A 32 -22.89 -1.61 -31.05
C PRO A 32 -23.36 -0.13 -31.03
N GLY A 33 -23.85 0.37 -32.16
CA GLY A 33 -24.22 1.80 -32.32
C GLY A 33 -25.21 2.34 -31.28
N GLU A 34 -26.07 1.47 -30.73
CA GLU A 34 -27.01 1.78 -29.64
C GLU A 34 -26.34 2.09 -28.28
N THR A 35 -25.19 1.47 -27.98
CA THR A 35 -24.45 1.67 -26.73
C THR A 35 -23.14 2.44 -26.93
N LEU A 36 -22.72 2.65 -28.18
CA LEU A 36 -21.49 3.32 -28.57
C LEU A 36 -21.31 4.67 -27.88
N ALA A 37 -22.32 5.54 -27.91
CA ALA A 37 -22.25 6.88 -27.30
C ALA A 37 -21.97 6.81 -25.79
N ASN A 38 -22.67 5.92 -25.08
CA ASN A 38 -22.55 5.75 -23.63
C ASN A 38 -21.19 5.13 -23.26
N SER A 39 -20.79 4.06 -23.96
CA SER A 39 -19.50 3.40 -23.75
C SER A 39 -18.31 4.33 -24.04
N LEU A 40 -18.41 5.13 -25.11
CA LEU A 40 -17.39 6.10 -25.48
C LEU A 40 -17.30 7.22 -24.43
N GLN A 41 -18.44 7.75 -23.98
CA GLN A 41 -18.46 8.77 -22.94
C GLN A 41 -17.76 8.29 -21.66
N ILE A 42 -18.09 7.09 -21.19
CA ILE A 42 -17.47 6.51 -19.98
C ILE A 42 -15.97 6.31 -20.20
N SER A 43 -15.55 5.71 -21.32
CA SER A 43 -14.13 5.48 -21.60
C SER A 43 -13.31 6.79 -21.71
N LEU A 44 -13.88 7.84 -22.31
CA LEU A 44 -13.28 9.17 -22.35
C LEU A 44 -13.20 9.82 -20.97
N CYS A 45 -14.25 9.72 -20.15
CA CYS A 45 -14.21 10.20 -18.77
C CYS A 45 -13.06 9.53 -17.99
N HIS A 46 -12.91 8.21 -18.12
CA HIS A 46 -11.82 7.46 -17.49
C HIS A 46 -10.44 7.90 -18.01
N PHE A 47 -10.30 8.11 -19.32
CA PHE A 47 -9.05 8.57 -19.93
C PHE A 47 -8.64 9.96 -19.44
N PHE A 48 -9.56 10.93 -19.45
CA PHE A 48 -9.28 12.29 -18.97
C PHE A 48 -9.02 12.35 -17.46
N PHE A 49 -9.73 11.54 -16.67
CA PHE A 49 -9.45 11.39 -15.25
C PHE A 49 -8.03 10.88 -15.01
N ASN A 50 -7.60 9.88 -15.78
CA ASN A 50 -6.26 9.31 -15.63
C ASN A 50 -5.15 10.28 -16.09
N ILE A 51 -5.35 11.01 -17.20
CA ILE A 51 -4.41 12.04 -17.66
C ILE A 51 -4.31 13.20 -16.68
N SER A 52 -5.45 13.74 -16.22
CA SER A 52 -5.46 14.84 -15.26
C SER A 52 -4.80 14.44 -13.94
N GLY A 53 -5.03 13.21 -13.47
CA GLY A 53 -4.33 12.63 -12.33
C GLY A 53 -2.82 12.58 -12.53
N ILE A 54 -2.34 12.13 -13.70
CA ILE A 54 -0.91 12.13 -14.02
C ILE A 54 -0.37 13.55 -14.01
N LEU A 55 -1.02 14.51 -14.67
CA LEU A 55 -0.58 15.91 -14.72
C LEU A 55 -0.56 16.57 -13.34
N LEU A 56 -1.45 16.16 -12.44
CA LEU A 56 -1.48 16.65 -11.06
C LEU A 56 -0.35 16.06 -10.20
N TRP A 57 -0.10 14.75 -10.32
CA TRP A 57 0.75 14.01 -9.37
C TRP A 57 2.17 13.71 -9.86
N TYR A 58 2.43 13.71 -11.17
CA TYR A 58 3.70 13.27 -11.77
C TYR A 58 4.71 14.41 -12.04
N PRO A 59 4.32 15.56 -12.64
CA PRO A 59 5.25 16.64 -12.99
C PRO A 59 5.88 17.31 -11.77
N ILE A 60 5.11 17.48 -10.69
CA ILE A 60 5.55 18.23 -9.51
C ILE A 60 6.26 17.27 -8.55
N PRO A 61 7.59 17.37 -8.34
CA PRO A 61 8.35 16.41 -7.54
C PRO A 61 7.92 16.38 -6.06
N PHE A 62 7.43 17.50 -5.52
CA PHE A 62 6.90 17.55 -4.16
C PHE A 62 5.59 16.77 -3.99
N MET A 63 4.77 16.66 -5.04
CA MET A 63 3.49 15.95 -5.02
C MET A 63 3.64 14.43 -5.19
N ARG A 64 4.86 13.90 -5.33
CA ARG A 64 5.14 12.45 -5.40
C ARG A 64 4.98 11.72 -4.06
N ILE A 65 3.94 12.06 -3.31
CA ILE A 65 3.49 11.43 -2.07
C ILE A 65 3.24 9.92 -2.27
N PRO A 66 2.62 9.45 -3.38
CA PRO A 66 2.37 8.02 -3.58
C PRO A 66 3.63 7.16 -3.53
N ILE A 67 4.76 7.64 -4.08
CA ILE A 67 6.04 6.93 -4.04
C ILE A 67 6.54 6.76 -2.60
N ARG A 68 6.44 7.82 -1.78
CA ARG A 68 6.85 7.78 -0.37
C ARG A 68 5.98 6.83 0.44
N LEU A 69 4.67 6.83 0.19
CA LEU A 69 3.73 5.91 0.83
C LEU A 69 4.00 4.46 0.42
N ALA A 70 4.23 4.20 -0.86
CA ALA A 70 4.55 2.88 -1.38
C ALA A 70 5.85 2.33 -0.77
N LYS A 71 6.91 3.15 -0.67
CA LYS A 71 8.15 2.79 0.03
C LYS A 71 7.91 2.48 1.51
N ALA A 72 7.17 3.34 2.20
CA ALA A 72 6.88 3.15 3.63
C ALA A 72 6.06 1.87 3.88
N LEU A 73 5.06 1.60 3.04
CA LEU A 73 4.23 0.40 3.12
C LEU A 73 5.06 -0.85 2.77
N GLY A 74 5.83 -0.80 1.69
CA GLY A 74 6.72 -1.89 1.26
C GLY A 74 7.74 -2.29 2.32
N ASN A 75 8.38 -1.31 2.98
CA ASN A 75 9.33 -1.58 4.07
C ASN A 75 8.66 -2.24 5.29
N ARG A 76 7.39 -1.90 5.57
CA ARG A 76 6.62 -2.55 6.64
C ARG A 76 6.20 -3.97 6.25
N THR A 77 5.79 -4.17 5.02
CA THR A 77 5.43 -5.48 4.46
C THR A 77 6.63 -6.41 4.38
N ALA A 78 7.82 -5.90 4.04
CA ALA A 78 9.07 -6.68 4.04
C ALA A 78 9.42 -7.21 5.44
N LYS A 79 9.14 -6.42 6.49
CA LYS A 79 9.38 -6.83 7.88
C LYS A 79 8.39 -7.87 8.41
N TYR A 80 7.14 -7.86 7.93
CA TYR A 80 6.07 -8.73 8.41
C TYR A 80 5.41 -9.41 7.22
N ARG A 81 5.87 -10.60 6.82
CA ARG A 81 5.37 -11.31 5.62
C ARG A 81 3.85 -11.58 5.66
N TRP A 82 3.29 -11.87 6.83
CA TRP A 82 1.85 -12.06 7.01
C TRP A 82 1.03 -10.79 6.77
N PHE A 83 1.65 -9.61 6.95
CA PHE A 83 1.01 -8.32 6.70
C PHE A 83 0.68 -8.15 5.22
N ALA A 84 1.47 -8.72 4.31
CA ALA A 84 1.18 -8.70 2.87
C ALA A 84 -0.16 -9.40 2.56
N GLY A 85 -0.33 -10.62 3.11
CA GLY A 85 -1.55 -11.40 2.93
C GLY A 85 -2.76 -10.72 3.55
N LEU A 86 -2.63 -10.22 4.78
CA LEU A 86 -3.70 -9.45 5.44
C LEU A 86 -4.07 -8.21 4.62
N TYR A 87 -3.08 -7.45 4.12
CA TYR A 87 -3.31 -6.27 3.31
C TYR A 87 -4.09 -6.60 2.03
N LEU A 88 -3.73 -7.68 1.33
CA LEU A 88 -4.45 -8.12 0.14
C LEU A 88 -5.90 -8.51 0.45
N ILE A 89 -6.12 -9.33 1.48
CA ILE A 89 -7.47 -9.74 1.91
C ILE A 89 -8.29 -8.51 2.31
N LEU A 90 -7.70 -7.61 3.08
CA LEU A 90 -8.37 -6.41 3.55
C LEU A 90 -8.76 -5.49 2.39
N CYS A 91 -7.80 -5.14 1.52
CA CYS A 91 -8.02 -4.14 0.47
C CYS A 91 -8.79 -4.67 -0.74
N PHE A 92 -8.60 -5.93 -1.14
CA PHE A 92 -9.24 -6.49 -2.34
C PHE A 92 -10.52 -7.27 -2.04
N VAL A 93 -10.74 -7.73 -0.80
CA VAL A 93 -11.91 -8.52 -0.45
C VAL A 93 -12.77 -7.82 0.60
N LEU A 94 -12.25 -7.61 1.81
CA LEU A 94 -13.06 -7.11 2.93
C LEU A 94 -13.57 -5.70 2.70
N LEU A 95 -12.70 -4.77 2.27
CA LEU A 95 -13.07 -3.37 2.08
C LEU A 95 -14.14 -3.22 0.97
N PRO A 96 -13.99 -3.79 -0.24
CA PRO A 96 -15.04 -3.77 -1.24
C PRO A 96 -16.35 -4.41 -0.76
N LEU A 97 -16.26 -5.54 -0.04
CA LEU A 97 -17.43 -6.24 0.49
C LEU A 97 -18.16 -5.42 1.56
N ILE A 98 -17.42 -4.74 2.44
CA ILE A 98 -17.98 -3.84 3.45
C ILE A 98 -18.68 -2.67 2.76
N ILE A 99 -18.02 -1.99 1.81
CA ILE A 99 -18.63 -0.87 1.08
C ILE A 99 -19.88 -1.33 0.34
N LEU A 100 -19.83 -2.49 -0.34
CA LEU A 100 -20.98 -3.06 -1.02
C LEU A 100 -22.12 -3.38 -0.03
N GLY A 101 -21.81 -4.02 1.10
CA GLY A 101 -22.78 -4.33 2.14
C GLY A 101 -23.44 -3.08 2.72
N LEU A 102 -22.67 -2.03 2.99
CA LEU A 102 -23.21 -0.73 3.44
C LEU A 102 -24.05 -0.06 2.35
N SER A 103 -23.65 -0.18 1.08
CA SER A 103 -24.39 0.38 -0.05
C SER A 103 -25.78 -0.26 -0.18
N ILE A 104 -25.88 -1.58 0.01
CA ILE A 104 -27.15 -2.32 -0.02
C ILE A 104 -28.03 -1.97 1.20
N ALA A 105 -27.43 -1.71 2.37
CA ALA A 105 -28.15 -1.30 3.59
C ALA A 105 -28.78 0.10 3.50
N GLY A 106 -28.49 0.86 2.43
CA GLY A 106 -29.09 2.14 2.11
C GLY A 106 -28.16 3.33 2.34
N TRP A 107 -28.42 4.42 1.59
CA TRP A 107 -27.58 5.62 1.59
C TRP A 107 -27.41 6.25 2.98
N GLN A 108 -28.44 6.19 3.83
CA GLN A 108 -28.39 6.73 5.19
C GLN A 108 -27.35 6.02 6.06
N VAL A 109 -27.25 4.70 5.96
CA VAL A 109 -26.27 3.90 6.71
C VAL A 109 -24.88 4.10 6.13
N LEU A 110 -24.77 4.16 4.80
CA LEU A 110 -23.50 4.43 4.12
C LEU A 110 -22.90 5.76 4.55
N VAL A 111 -23.69 6.84 4.54
CA VAL A 111 -23.24 8.17 4.98
C VAL A 111 -23.03 8.20 6.50
N GLY A 112 -23.96 7.62 7.27
CA GLY A 112 -23.91 7.60 8.72
C GLY A 112 -22.69 6.88 9.31
N VAL A 113 -22.20 5.83 8.64
CA VAL A 113 -21.00 5.10 9.05
C VAL A 113 -19.76 5.62 8.30
N GLY A 114 -19.88 5.87 7.00
CA GLY A 114 -18.76 6.28 6.15
C GLY A 114 -18.18 7.64 6.51
N VAL A 115 -19.03 8.65 6.78
CA VAL A 115 -18.56 10.00 7.10
C VAL A 115 -17.77 10.03 8.40
N PRO A 116 -18.24 9.47 9.54
CA PRO A 116 -17.43 9.42 10.76
C PRO A 116 -16.10 8.68 10.60
N VAL A 117 -16.07 7.56 9.86
CA VAL A 117 -14.84 6.80 9.60
C VAL A 117 -13.83 7.64 8.82
N VAL A 118 -14.28 8.32 7.76
CA VAL A 118 -13.41 9.19 6.94
C VAL A 118 -12.92 10.39 7.76
N VAL A 119 -13.80 11.04 8.53
CA VAL A 119 -13.43 12.16 9.41
C VAL A 119 -12.39 11.72 10.44
N PHE A 120 -12.59 10.55 11.08
CA PHE A 120 -11.63 10.00 12.02
C PHE A 120 -10.28 9.71 11.36
N ALA A 121 -10.27 9.10 10.18
CA ALA A 121 -9.03 8.83 9.43
C ALA A 121 -8.29 10.14 9.07
N ILE A 122 -9.02 11.16 8.62
CA ILE A 122 -8.45 12.49 8.32
C ILE A 122 -7.86 13.12 9.58
N LEU A 123 -8.58 13.07 10.72
CA LEU A 123 -8.08 13.57 12.00
C LEU A 123 -6.79 12.88 12.42
N VAL A 124 -6.71 11.54 12.31
CA VAL A 124 -5.49 10.78 12.61
C VAL A 124 -4.32 11.20 11.71
N VAL A 125 -4.58 11.40 10.41
CA VAL A 125 -3.57 11.87 9.46
C VAL A 125 -3.10 13.28 9.81
N ILE A 126 -4.01 14.20 10.11
CA ILE A 126 -3.69 15.58 10.52
C ILE A 126 -2.87 15.57 11.80
N ILE A 127 -3.28 14.83 12.82
CA ILE A 127 -2.54 14.70 14.09
C ILE A 127 -1.14 14.13 13.81
N SER A 128 -1.01 13.13 12.96
CA SER A 128 0.29 12.53 12.58
C SER A 128 1.20 13.51 11.83
N ILE A 129 0.62 14.39 11.00
CA ILE A 129 1.37 15.45 10.30
C ILE A 129 1.79 16.55 11.29
N VAL A 130 0.89 17.00 12.17
CA VAL A 130 1.15 18.02 13.18
C VAL A 130 2.21 17.56 14.19
N GLN A 131 2.17 16.30 14.62
CA GLN A 131 3.21 15.68 15.45
C GLN A 131 4.61 15.76 14.79
N LYS A 132 4.69 15.56 13.47
CA LYS A 132 5.95 15.60 12.71
C LYS A 132 6.42 17.01 12.38
N ARG A 133 5.49 17.92 12.06
CA ARG A 133 5.82 19.27 11.58
C ARG A 133 5.98 20.25 12.74
N TRP A 134 5.02 20.32 13.66
CA TRP A 134 4.93 21.35 14.72
C TRP A 134 4.64 20.73 16.12
N PRO A 135 5.64 20.09 16.76
CA PRO A 135 5.44 19.40 18.04
C PRO A 135 5.25 20.33 19.25
N ARG A 136 5.37 21.66 19.07
CA ARG A 136 5.26 22.66 20.15
C ARG A 136 3.82 23.10 20.46
N PHE A 137 2.87 22.95 19.53
CA PHE A 137 1.48 23.42 19.70
C PHE A 137 0.50 22.33 20.17
N LEU A 138 0.97 21.08 20.31
CA LEU A 138 0.12 19.93 20.58
C LEU A 138 0.11 19.56 22.09
N PRO A 139 -1.06 19.35 22.72
CA PRO A 139 -1.16 18.97 24.12
C PRO A 139 -0.47 17.62 24.38
N ARG A 140 0.09 17.43 25.58
CA ARG A 140 0.96 16.28 25.94
C ARG A 140 0.32 14.91 25.62
N PHE A 141 -1.00 14.78 25.77
CA PHE A 141 -1.75 13.55 25.47
C PHE A 141 -1.82 13.15 24.00
N LEU A 142 -1.73 14.12 23.08
CA LEU A 142 -1.75 13.87 21.64
C LEU A 142 -0.35 13.85 21.04
N ARG A 143 0.71 14.01 21.86
CA ARG A 143 2.10 14.06 21.39
C ARG A 143 2.75 12.68 21.27
N SER A 144 2.27 11.71 22.03
CA SER A 144 2.62 10.30 21.89
C SER A 144 1.37 9.43 21.90
N TRP A 145 1.38 8.37 21.11
CA TRP A 145 0.29 7.38 21.05
C TRP A 145 0.34 6.38 22.21
N ASP A 146 1.02 6.73 23.32
CA ASP A 146 1.27 5.83 24.45
C ASP A 146 0.02 5.51 25.28
N PHE A 147 -1.03 6.32 25.14
CA PHE A 147 -2.34 6.05 25.73
C PHE A 147 -3.08 4.88 25.06
N LEU A 148 -2.72 4.53 23.80
CA LEU A 148 -3.41 3.49 23.04
C LEU A 148 -2.88 2.09 23.42
N PRO A 149 -3.75 1.07 23.56
CA PRO A 149 -3.31 -0.29 23.87
C PRO A 149 -2.23 -0.77 22.90
N LYS A 150 -1.20 -1.47 23.43
CA LYS A 150 -0.06 -2.04 22.68
C LYS A 150 -0.41 -2.70 21.32
N PRO A 151 -1.54 -3.43 21.14
CA PRO A 151 -1.91 -4.00 19.83
C PRO A 151 -2.32 -2.99 18.74
N LEU A 152 -2.75 -1.77 19.10
CA LEU A 152 -3.05 -0.71 18.11
C LEU A 152 -1.82 0.15 17.79
N HIS A 153 -0.81 0.16 18.67
CA HIS A 153 0.40 0.98 18.51
C HIS A 153 1.54 0.22 17.80
N SER A 154 1.58 -1.12 17.90
CA SER A 154 2.67 -1.92 17.34
C SER A 154 2.16 -3.25 16.76
N LEU A 155 2.64 -3.61 15.56
CA LEU A 155 2.36 -4.89 14.90
C LEU A 155 3.11 -6.09 15.52
N LYS A 156 4.12 -5.86 16.38
CA LYS A 156 4.94 -6.90 17.03
C LYS A 156 4.14 -7.97 17.81
N PRO A 157 3.14 -7.64 18.64
CA PRO A 157 2.31 -8.65 19.32
C PRO A 157 1.53 -9.53 18.35
N TRP A 158 0.98 -8.96 17.28
CA TRP A 158 0.27 -9.71 16.25
C TRP A 158 1.19 -10.67 15.50
N ASP A 159 2.42 -10.26 15.22
CA ASP A 159 3.43 -11.11 14.60
C ASP A 159 3.68 -12.39 15.41
N LYS A 160 3.83 -12.27 16.73
CA LYS A 160 3.98 -13.44 17.63
C LYS A 160 2.75 -14.34 17.61
N VAL A 161 1.55 -13.77 17.60
CA VAL A 161 0.29 -14.55 17.57
C VAL A 161 0.15 -15.27 16.24
N VAL A 162 0.39 -14.61 15.12
CA VAL A 162 0.27 -15.20 13.77
C VAL A 162 1.31 -16.30 13.56
N ILE A 163 2.56 -16.06 13.97
CA ILE A 163 3.61 -17.09 13.92
C ILE A 163 3.25 -18.24 14.86
N SER A 164 2.76 -17.98 16.07
CA SER A 164 2.34 -19.04 17.00
C SER A 164 1.13 -19.83 16.50
N SER A 165 0.18 -19.19 15.81
CA SER A 165 -0.99 -19.88 15.22
C SER A 165 -0.63 -20.66 13.96
N MET A 166 0.32 -20.17 13.15
CA MET A 166 0.88 -20.92 12.03
C MET A 166 1.79 -22.07 12.51
N ALA A 167 2.51 -21.87 13.62
CA ALA A 167 3.33 -22.89 14.28
C ALA A 167 2.50 -23.90 15.10
N PHE A 168 1.24 -23.59 15.45
CA PHE A 168 0.29 -24.53 16.04
C PHE A 168 -0.02 -25.68 15.07
N CYS A 169 0.02 -25.41 13.76
CA CYS A 169 -0.05 -26.45 12.74
C CYS A 169 1.24 -27.31 12.67
N ARG A 170 2.35 -26.82 13.23
CA ARG A 170 3.67 -27.48 13.26
C ARG A 170 3.90 -28.29 14.54
N THR A 171 3.28 -27.92 15.66
CA THR A 171 3.44 -28.61 16.97
C THR A 171 2.68 -29.92 17.05
N ARG A 172 1.66 -30.14 16.21
CA ARG A 172 0.99 -31.46 16.09
C ARG A 172 1.75 -32.43 15.19
N CYS A 173 2.84 -31.99 14.56
CA CYS A 173 3.62 -32.77 13.62
C CYS A 173 5.13 -32.62 13.88
N CYS A 174 5.58 -32.79 15.12
CA CYS A 174 7.02 -32.95 15.35
C CYS A 174 7.33 -33.74 16.62
N CYS A 175 7.63 -35.03 16.45
CA CYS A 175 8.57 -35.69 17.36
C CYS A 175 9.90 -36.09 16.69
N CYS A 176 10.03 -36.26 15.37
CA CYS A 176 11.31 -36.71 14.78
C CYS A 176 11.46 -36.46 13.25
N CYS A 177 11.74 -35.25 12.76
CA CYS A 177 12.15 -35.14 11.35
C CYS A 177 13.20 -34.05 11.03
N LYS A 178 14.25 -34.46 10.31
CA LYS A 178 15.37 -33.65 9.78
C LYS A 178 14.93 -32.41 8.97
N CYS A 179 13.73 -32.45 8.37
CA CYS A 179 13.14 -31.38 7.57
C CYS A 179 13.02 -30.01 8.28
N CYS A 180 12.92 -29.98 9.61
CA CYS A 180 12.82 -28.69 10.32
C CYS A 180 14.18 -27.95 10.41
N LYS A 181 15.29 -28.68 10.50
CA LYS A 181 16.64 -28.07 10.57
C LYS A 181 17.12 -27.51 9.24
N GLU A 182 16.62 -28.02 8.12
CA GLU A 182 16.93 -27.49 6.79
C GLU A 182 16.15 -26.21 6.49
N LYS A 183 14.85 -26.18 6.82
CA LYS A 183 14.03 -24.97 6.57
C LYS A 183 14.42 -23.76 7.41
N GLU A 184 14.85 -23.92 8.66
CA GLU A 184 15.36 -22.77 9.45
C GLU A 184 16.64 -22.20 8.85
N LYS A 185 17.52 -23.06 8.30
CA LYS A 185 18.73 -22.62 7.61
C LYS A 185 18.44 -21.94 6.29
N ASP A 186 17.39 -22.36 5.58
CA ASP A 186 16.97 -21.72 4.33
C ASP A 186 16.27 -20.38 4.58
N GLU A 187 15.46 -20.27 5.64
CA GLU A 187 14.83 -19.00 6.04
C GLU A 187 15.85 -17.98 6.57
N GLU A 188 16.82 -18.39 7.40
CA GLU A 188 17.92 -17.50 7.82
C GLU A 188 18.80 -17.07 6.64
N LYS A 189 19.06 -17.96 5.68
CA LYS A 189 19.80 -17.61 4.45
C LYS A 189 19.01 -16.65 3.58
N ASP A 190 17.70 -16.83 3.43
CA ASP A 190 16.86 -15.91 2.66
C ASP A 190 16.73 -14.54 3.36
N ASP A 191 16.63 -14.49 4.69
CA ASP A 191 16.63 -13.24 5.46
C ASP A 191 17.98 -12.51 5.39
N MET A 192 19.10 -13.24 5.47
CA MET A 192 20.43 -12.66 5.34
C MET A 192 20.69 -12.12 3.93
N LYS A 193 20.23 -12.85 2.90
CA LYS A 193 20.31 -12.44 1.49
C LYS A 193 19.34 -11.29 1.14
N ALA A 194 18.20 -11.19 1.82
CA ALA A 194 17.29 -10.05 1.73
C ALA A 194 17.88 -8.80 2.40
N LYS A 195 18.59 -8.97 3.52
CA LYS A 195 19.27 -7.89 4.24
C LYS A 195 20.48 -7.35 3.48
N GLU A 196 21.25 -8.23 2.85
CA GLU A 196 22.39 -7.88 1.99
C GLU A 196 21.95 -7.10 0.74
N LYS A 197 20.89 -7.57 0.05
CA LYS A 197 20.28 -6.82 -1.08
C LYS A 197 19.67 -5.48 -0.70
N SER A 198 19.16 -5.35 0.53
CA SER A 198 18.66 -4.07 1.04
C SER A 198 19.79 -3.08 1.33
N LEU A 199 21.00 -3.56 1.62
CA LEU A 199 22.19 -2.72 1.81
C LEU A 199 22.75 -2.26 0.45
N GLU A 200 22.91 -3.17 -0.51
CA GLU A 200 23.41 -2.85 -1.86
C GLU A 200 22.51 -1.85 -2.62
N MET A 201 21.20 -1.84 -2.36
CA MET A 201 20.28 -0.88 -2.98
C MET A 201 20.49 0.57 -2.51
N HIS A 202 21.10 0.77 -1.34
CA HIS A 202 21.43 2.10 -0.81
C HIS A 202 22.77 2.65 -1.32
N ASP A 203 23.66 1.79 -1.82
CA ASP A 203 25.02 2.16 -2.24
C ASP A 203 25.18 2.20 -3.76
N ASN A 204 24.16 2.64 -4.51
CA ASN A 204 24.32 2.86 -5.94
C ASN A 204 24.95 4.26 -6.17
N PRO A 205 26.20 4.38 -6.65
CA PRO A 205 26.92 5.66 -6.77
C PRO A 205 26.38 6.59 -7.86
N ALA A 206 25.23 6.27 -8.47
CA ALA A 206 24.57 7.12 -9.46
C ALA A 206 23.87 8.36 -8.86
N LEU A 207 23.92 8.55 -7.53
CA LEU A 207 23.28 9.65 -6.82
C LEU A 207 24.26 10.68 -6.24
N SER A 208 25.56 10.60 -6.54
CA SER A 208 26.56 11.58 -6.09
C SER A 208 27.07 12.53 -7.18
N MET A 209 26.41 12.62 -8.35
CA MET A 209 26.90 13.47 -9.45
C MET A 209 25.90 14.53 -9.96
N GLU A 210 24.73 14.69 -9.36
CA GLU A 210 23.74 15.71 -9.82
C GLU A 210 23.60 16.94 -8.90
N ASP A 211 24.24 16.96 -7.72
CA ASP A 211 24.17 18.09 -6.78
C ASP A 211 25.39 19.04 -6.80
N GLU A 212 26.34 18.89 -7.74
CA GLU A 212 27.52 19.80 -7.86
C GLU A 212 27.58 20.62 -9.15
N ALA A 213 26.56 20.62 -10.00
CA ALA A 213 26.57 21.48 -11.19
C ALA A 213 25.17 21.90 -11.64
N LYS A 214 24.55 22.86 -10.93
CA LYS A 214 24.10 24.17 -11.45
C LYS A 214 23.25 24.93 -10.43
#